data_AF-A0A9J6RBR3-F1
#
_entry.id   AF-A0A9J6RBR3-F1
#
_cell.length_a   1.000
_cell.length_b   1.000
_cell.length_c   1.000
_cell.angle_alpha   90.00
_cell.angle_beta   90.00
_cell.angle_gamma   90.00
#
_symmetry.space_group_name_H-M   'P 1'
#
loop_
_entity.id
_entity.type
_entity.pdbx_description
1 polymer ?
#
loop_
_entity_poly.entity_id
_entity_poly.type
_entity_poly.pdbx_seq_one_letter_code
_entity_poly.pdbx_strand_id
1 'polypeptide(L)'
;MAQLKLIVADQDEKYIQRLAAYLRNHKEYSKLDVKYFSDKDALGEYIGAYHDIDVILSDHSFDEVVESGNQGLTLQLVNEIKDEINEESVIYKYQPIGKMMQEIINYYYARNKNIDKKSNQLKDMRMITCLSASGGTGKTVLASNLAASFASKGYRTLYLSLEMIPSTLLMFNSQQHTKPCPLFYYLKTKPNDLEDNLEELIMSDPHTGIHYFPILPSAEEMLELEPENLTKLIDVLAKVKLFDYVIFDLDTAIISKIESLFDRSNRILWVLNNDHFSFYKSRILCEELKRMYKNPNLTDHVMFILNRNINVGAKELEQYDLPIEHKLPYIPDWKNVVKPISLLKNTVFAKEISNLVTRLEREIL
;
A
#
# COMPACT_ATOMS: atom_id res chain seq x y z
N MET A 1 3.51 -6.00 17.81
CA MET A 1 2.91 -4.76 17.26
C MET A 1 2.64 -3.85 18.44
N ALA A 2 2.93 -2.55 18.32
CA ALA A 2 2.52 -1.59 19.36
C ALA A 2 0.99 -1.52 19.38
N GLN A 3 0.40 -1.47 20.58
CA GLN A 3 -1.04 -1.31 20.75
C GLN A 3 -1.40 0.17 20.64
N LEU A 4 -2.50 0.50 19.95
CA LEU A 4 -3.04 1.87 19.89
C LEU A 4 -3.61 2.23 21.27
N LYS A 5 -3.11 3.29 21.88
CA LYS A 5 -3.53 3.74 23.22
C LYS A 5 -4.72 4.68 23.13
N LEU A 6 -5.90 4.14 23.40
CA LEU A 6 -7.18 4.83 23.29
C LEU A 6 -7.74 5.14 24.69
N ILE A 7 -8.09 6.39 24.92
CA ILE A 7 -8.91 6.81 26.05
C ILE A 7 -10.35 6.99 25.59
N VAL A 8 -11.31 6.49 26.36
CA VAL A 8 -12.73 6.80 26.21
C VAL A 8 -13.23 7.47 27.49
N ALA A 9 -13.72 8.70 27.38
CA ALA A 9 -14.26 9.48 28.50
C ALA A 9 -15.72 9.86 28.27
N ASP A 10 -16.62 9.42 29.14
CA ASP A 10 -18.05 9.69 29.03
C ASP A 10 -18.71 9.65 30.41
N GLN A 11 -19.62 10.59 30.69
CA GLN A 11 -20.37 10.59 31.96
C GLN A 11 -21.35 9.42 32.04
N ASP A 12 -21.76 8.86 30.91
CA ASP A 12 -22.61 7.68 30.87
C ASP A 12 -21.78 6.39 31.09
N GLU A 13 -21.68 5.99 32.36
CA GLU A 13 -21.03 4.74 32.75
C GLU A 13 -21.63 3.51 32.05
N LYS A 14 -22.93 3.50 31.75
CA LYS A 14 -23.57 2.36 31.07
C LYS A 14 -23.12 2.29 29.62
N TYR A 15 -22.93 3.44 28.96
CA TYR A 15 -22.36 3.50 27.62
C TYR A 15 -20.94 2.93 27.61
N ILE A 16 -20.07 3.40 28.52
CA ILE A 16 -18.69 2.91 28.68
C ILE A 16 -18.67 1.39 28.87
N GLN A 17 -19.47 0.86 29.77
CA GLN A 17 -19.51 -0.58 30.06
C GLN A 17 -19.92 -1.40 28.83
N ARG A 18 -20.92 -0.93 28.07
CA ARG A 18 -21.36 -1.58 26.83
C ARG A 18 -20.27 -1.52 25.77
N LEU A 19 -19.69 -0.35 25.53
CA LEU A 19 -18.62 -0.17 24.56
C LEU A 19 -17.41 -1.07 24.89
N ALA A 20 -17.01 -1.13 26.17
CA ALA A 20 -15.94 -2.00 26.63
C ALA A 20 -16.25 -3.49 26.39
N ALA A 21 -17.49 -3.92 26.62
CA ALA A 21 -17.91 -5.29 26.34
C ALA A 21 -17.90 -5.62 24.83
N TYR A 22 -18.33 -4.69 23.98
CA TYR A 22 -18.28 -4.86 22.52
C TYR A 22 -16.84 -4.87 21.99
N LEU A 23 -15.99 -3.96 22.47
CA LEU A 23 -14.59 -3.88 22.06
C LEU A 23 -13.83 -5.16 22.42
N ARG A 24 -14.01 -5.69 23.64
CA ARG A 24 -13.36 -6.96 24.07
C ARG A 24 -13.67 -8.15 23.16
N ASN A 25 -14.85 -8.17 22.56
CA ASN A 25 -15.29 -9.25 21.66
C ASN A 25 -14.92 -8.99 20.18
N HIS A 26 -14.30 -7.85 19.87
CA HIS A 26 -13.89 -7.50 18.51
C HIS A 26 -12.55 -8.14 18.15
N LYS A 27 -12.40 -8.58 16.90
CA LYS A 27 -11.18 -9.27 16.41
C LYS A 27 -9.90 -8.44 16.53
N GLU A 28 -10.04 -7.12 16.64
CA GLU A 28 -8.93 -6.16 16.70
C GLU A 28 -8.60 -5.68 18.11
N TYR A 29 -9.31 -6.17 19.14
CA TYR A 29 -9.07 -5.76 20.54
C TYR A 29 -7.63 -5.97 21.00
N SER A 30 -6.98 -7.03 20.53
CA SER A 30 -5.57 -7.32 20.85
C SER A 30 -4.58 -6.24 20.39
N LYS A 31 -5.01 -5.36 19.47
CA LYS A 31 -4.24 -4.23 18.95
C LYS A 31 -4.51 -2.92 19.69
N LEU A 32 -5.39 -2.92 20.69
CA LEU A 32 -5.79 -1.71 21.43
C LEU A 32 -5.35 -1.83 22.89
N ASP A 33 -4.85 -0.73 23.44
CA ASP A 33 -4.73 -0.50 24.88
C ASP A 33 -5.77 0.57 25.24
N VAL A 34 -6.91 0.15 25.80
CA VAL A 34 -8.06 1.03 26.02
C VAL A 34 -8.26 1.32 27.50
N LYS A 35 -8.34 2.60 27.85
CA LYS A 35 -8.70 3.07 29.19
C LYS A 35 -10.00 3.86 29.16
N TYR A 36 -10.80 3.70 30.20
CA TYR A 36 -12.14 4.27 30.29
C TYR A 36 -12.25 5.16 31.53
N PHE A 37 -12.88 6.32 31.39
CA PHE A 37 -13.07 7.28 32.47
C PHE A 37 -14.50 7.82 32.47
N SER A 38 -15.17 7.78 33.63
CA SER A 38 -16.44 8.47 33.87
C SER A 38 -16.28 9.71 34.77
N ASP A 39 -15.11 9.87 35.37
CA ASP A 39 -14.78 10.93 36.30
C ASP A 39 -13.72 11.88 35.71
N LYS A 40 -13.94 13.18 35.87
CA LYS A 40 -13.10 14.24 35.29
C LYS A 40 -11.74 14.33 35.98
N ASP A 41 -11.72 14.21 37.30
CA ASP A 41 -10.51 14.35 38.09
C ASP A 41 -9.56 13.17 37.81
N ALA A 42 -10.12 11.95 37.75
CA ALA A 42 -9.38 10.74 37.38
C ALA A 42 -8.78 10.81 35.97
N LEU A 43 -9.51 11.37 35.00
CA LEU A 43 -8.99 11.60 33.65
C LEU A 43 -7.84 12.61 33.66
N GLY A 44 -8.02 13.73 34.39
CA GLY A 44 -7.02 14.79 34.50
C GLY A 44 -5.72 14.29 35.13
N GLU A 45 -5.80 13.53 36.23
CA GLU A 45 -4.63 12.90 36.86
C GLU A 45 -3.92 11.94 35.90
N TYR A 46 -4.69 11.16 35.13
CA TYR A 46 -4.11 10.19 34.19
C TYR A 46 -3.37 10.87 33.03
N ILE A 47 -4.00 11.85 32.37
CA ILE A 47 -3.36 12.59 31.27
C ILE A 47 -2.16 13.40 31.77
N GLY A 48 -2.22 13.93 33.00
CA GLY A 48 -1.11 14.63 33.63
C GLY A 48 0.10 13.73 33.93
N ALA A 49 -0.14 12.46 34.25
CA ALA A 49 0.91 11.50 34.64
C ALA A 49 1.47 10.68 33.47
N TYR A 50 0.72 10.48 32.39
CA TYR A 50 1.10 9.62 31.26
C TYR A 50 1.06 10.42 29.95
N HIS A 51 2.19 10.44 29.23
CA HIS A 51 2.37 11.31 28.06
C HIS A 51 2.35 10.60 26.71
N ASP A 52 1.96 9.33 26.68
CA ASP A 52 2.02 8.47 25.50
C ASP A 52 0.63 8.01 25.03
N ILE A 53 -0.32 8.95 24.94
CA ILE A 53 -1.72 8.68 24.53
C ILE A 53 -1.90 8.97 23.04
N ASP A 54 -2.41 7.99 22.27
CA ASP A 54 -2.62 8.14 20.82
C ASP A 54 -3.92 8.88 20.50
N VAL A 55 -5.03 8.45 21.13
CA VAL A 55 -6.38 8.96 20.86
C VAL A 55 -7.16 9.14 22.16
N ILE A 56 -7.86 10.25 22.30
CA ILE A 56 -8.82 10.56 23.35
C ILE A 56 -10.19 10.73 22.69
N LEU A 57 -11.14 9.92 23.10
CA LEU A 57 -12.52 9.92 22.62
C LEU A 57 -13.41 10.39 23.77
N SER A 58 -13.86 11.64 23.76
CA SER A 58 -14.49 12.29 24.91
C SER A 58 -15.86 12.88 24.60
N ASP A 59 -16.76 12.81 25.57
CA ASP A 59 -17.99 13.60 25.60
C ASP A 59 -17.72 15.08 25.94
N HIS A 60 -18.62 15.99 25.52
CA HIS A 60 -18.51 17.46 25.72
C HIS A 60 -18.31 17.88 27.17
N SER A 61 -18.79 17.07 28.10
CA SER A 61 -18.56 17.33 29.51
C SER A 61 -17.08 17.31 29.90
N PHE A 62 -16.18 16.67 29.14
CA PHE A 62 -14.75 16.54 29.45
C PHE A 62 -13.84 17.54 28.70
N ASP A 63 -14.40 18.43 27.87
CA ASP A 63 -13.63 19.30 26.97
C ASP A 63 -12.55 20.12 27.72
N GLU A 64 -12.89 20.74 28.85
CA GLU A 64 -11.95 21.51 29.69
C GLU A 64 -10.74 20.68 30.16
N VAL A 65 -10.97 19.42 30.53
CA VAL A 65 -9.90 18.53 31.04
C VAL A 65 -9.00 18.12 29.89
N VAL A 66 -9.57 17.79 28.72
CA VAL A 66 -8.83 17.32 27.56
C VAL A 66 -8.03 18.44 26.91
N GLU A 67 -8.55 19.67 26.85
CA GLU A 67 -7.84 20.84 26.34
C GLU A 67 -6.58 21.16 27.17
N SER A 68 -6.64 20.98 28.49
CA SER A 68 -5.53 21.25 29.40
C SER A 68 -4.35 20.28 29.26
N GLY A 69 -4.61 19.06 28.77
CA GLY A 69 -3.64 17.96 28.70
C GLY A 69 -3.10 17.64 27.30
N ASN A 70 -3.28 18.53 26.32
CA ASN A 70 -3.13 18.34 24.87
C ASN A 70 -1.90 17.53 24.41
N GLN A 71 -2.03 16.20 24.27
CA GLN A 71 -0.93 15.30 23.90
C GLN A 71 -1.29 14.19 22.87
N GLY A 72 -2.55 14.06 22.44
CA GLY A 72 -3.00 13.05 21.46
C GLY A 72 -4.16 13.52 20.58
N LEU A 73 -4.65 12.67 19.65
CA LEU A 73 -5.85 12.98 18.85
C LEU A 73 -7.09 13.04 19.75
N THR A 74 -7.70 14.21 19.90
CA THR A 74 -9.01 14.34 20.55
C THR A 74 -10.14 14.23 19.52
N LEU A 75 -11.10 13.34 19.77
CA LEU A 75 -12.33 13.15 19.01
C LEU A 75 -13.54 13.29 19.91
N GLN A 76 -14.57 13.95 19.41
CA GLN A 76 -15.78 14.21 20.17
C GLN A 76 -16.79 13.09 20.02
N LEU A 77 -17.26 12.54 21.15
CA LEU A 77 -18.40 11.62 21.17
C LEU A 77 -19.72 12.40 21.23
N VAL A 78 -20.56 12.21 20.21
CA VAL A 78 -21.86 12.87 20.13
C VAL A 78 -23.02 11.90 20.01
N ASN A 79 -24.16 12.30 20.57
CA ASN A 79 -25.43 11.62 20.39
C ASN A 79 -26.16 12.03 19.11
N GLU A 80 -25.95 13.27 18.67
CA GLU A 80 -26.56 13.94 17.50
C GLU A 80 -25.59 15.03 16.99
N ILE A 81 -25.54 15.27 15.68
CA ILE A 81 -24.74 16.36 15.09
C ILE A 81 -25.55 17.66 15.21
N LYS A 82 -24.98 18.68 15.85
CA LYS A 82 -25.50 20.05 15.84
C LYS A 82 -24.63 20.90 14.92
N ASP A 83 -25.25 21.87 14.23
CA ASP A 83 -24.65 22.69 13.16
C ASP A 83 -23.35 23.44 13.54
N GLU A 84 -23.01 23.52 14.82
CA GLU A 84 -21.84 24.25 15.35
C GLU A 84 -20.60 23.37 15.57
N ILE A 85 -20.68 22.06 15.32
CA ILE A 85 -19.56 21.14 15.55
C ILE A 85 -18.82 20.88 14.23
N ASN A 86 -17.50 21.09 14.23
CA ASN A 86 -16.64 20.79 13.09
C ASN A 86 -16.73 19.29 12.72
N GLU A 87 -17.36 18.98 11.58
CA GLU A 87 -17.66 17.60 11.15
C GLU A 87 -16.42 16.68 11.11
N GLU A 88 -15.22 17.27 10.97
CA GLU A 88 -13.94 16.57 10.81
C GLU A 88 -13.31 16.01 12.10
N SER A 89 -14.01 15.99 13.23
CA SER A 89 -13.46 15.47 14.51
C SER A 89 -14.50 14.79 15.42
N VAL A 90 -15.60 14.33 14.83
CA VAL A 90 -16.77 13.81 15.55
C VAL A 90 -16.97 12.32 15.31
N ILE A 91 -17.34 11.60 16.37
CA ILE A 91 -17.70 10.19 16.37
C ILE A 91 -19.08 10.01 16.99
N TYR A 92 -19.96 9.31 16.26
CA TYR A 92 -21.32 9.04 16.74
C TYR A 92 -21.33 7.90 17.75
N LYS A 93 -21.97 8.07 18.92
CA LYS A 93 -21.99 7.06 20.00
C LYS A 93 -22.72 5.78 19.60
N TYR A 94 -23.81 5.89 18.85
CA TYR A 94 -24.74 4.78 18.53
C TYR A 94 -24.61 4.29 17.09
N GLN A 95 -23.49 3.66 16.78
CA GLN A 95 -23.24 3.09 15.46
C GLN A 95 -22.57 1.72 15.56
N PRO A 96 -22.51 0.93 14.47
CA PRO A 96 -21.80 -0.33 14.48
C PRO A 96 -20.34 -0.16 14.91
N ILE A 97 -19.86 -0.97 15.85
CA ILE A 97 -18.53 -0.82 16.45
C ILE A 97 -17.40 -0.86 15.41
N GLY A 98 -17.54 -1.70 14.37
CA GLY A 98 -16.56 -1.77 13.28
C GLY A 98 -16.47 -0.45 12.51
N LYS A 99 -17.60 0.26 12.33
CA LYS A 99 -17.65 1.57 11.67
C LYS A 99 -17.01 2.65 12.54
N MET A 100 -17.37 2.70 13.83
CA MET A 100 -16.77 3.61 14.80
C MET A 100 -15.24 3.45 14.87
N MET A 101 -14.76 2.21 14.93
CA MET A 101 -13.31 1.94 14.94
C MET A 101 -12.64 2.39 13.66
N GLN A 102 -13.26 2.18 12.50
CA GLN A 102 -12.74 2.63 11.22
C GLN A 102 -12.66 4.16 11.15
N GLU A 103 -13.66 4.87 11.66
CA GLU A 103 -13.66 6.34 11.76
C GLU A 103 -12.53 6.84 12.68
N ILE A 104 -12.38 6.26 13.89
CA ILE A 104 -11.30 6.62 14.84
C ILE A 104 -9.92 6.44 14.20
N ILE A 105 -9.71 5.30 13.53
CA ILE A 105 -8.45 4.98 12.84
C ILE A 105 -8.19 5.98 11.71
N ASN A 106 -9.20 6.31 10.92
CA ASN A 106 -9.09 7.28 9.83
C ASN A 106 -8.67 8.66 10.36
N TYR A 107 -9.26 9.13 11.46
CA TYR A 107 -8.89 10.40 12.07
C TYR A 107 -7.48 10.39 12.67
N TYR A 108 -7.06 9.29 13.31
CA TYR A 108 -5.70 9.13 13.81
C TYR A 108 -4.67 9.25 12.68
N TYR A 109 -4.90 8.57 11.56
CA TYR A 109 -4.04 8.72 10.39
C TYR A 109 -4.14 10.11 9.75
N ALA A 110 -5.31 10.75 9.72
CA ALA A 110 -5.49 12.10 9.19
C ALA A 110 -4.78 13.18 10.02
N ARG A 111 -4.80 13.10 11.36
CA ARG A 111 -4.06 14.02 12.24
C ARG A 111 -2.56 13.76 12.21
N ASN A 112 -2.13 12.50 12.16
CA ASN A 112 -0.71 12.18 12.03
C ASN A 112 -0.13 12.63 10.67
N LYS A 113 -0.93 12.67 9.59
CA LYS A 113 -0.55 13.37 8.35
C LYS A 113 -0.25 14.87 8.54
N ASN A 114 -0.83 15.54 9.55
CA ASN A 114 -0.59 16.96 9.85
C ASN A 114 0.54 17.19 10.86
N ILE A 115 0.84 16.26 11.76
CA ILE A 115 2.03 16.30 12.63
C ILE A 115 3.29 15.95 11.81
N ASP A 116 3.16 15.05 10.83
CA ASP A 116 4.21 14.72 9.86
C ASP A 116 4.52 15.88 8.87
N LYS A 117 3.68 16.92 8.79
CA LYS A 117 3.98 18.13 7.98
C LYS A 117 5.13 18.97 8.54
N LYS A 118 5.45 18.88 9.84
CA LYS A 118 6.61 19.59 10.44
C LYS A 118 7.90 18.77 10.45
N SER A 119 7.83 17.47 10.13
CA SER A 119 8.99 16.63 9.82
C SER A 119 9.07 16.30 8.33
N ASN A 120 8.66 17.23 7.46
CA ASN A 120 8.86 17.16 6.01
C ASN A 120 10.35 17.35 5.67
N GLN A 121 11.17 16.34 6.00
CA GLN A 121 11.94 15.75 4.91
C GLN A 121 10.90 15.02 4.06
N LEU A 122 10.56 15.63 2.94
CA LEU A 122 9.78 15.01 1.87
C LEU A 122 10.23 13.56 1.72
N LYS A 123 9.38 12.58 2.10
CA LYS A 123 9.66 11.20 1.75
C LYS A 123 9.46 11.11 0.24
N ASP A 124 10.58 10.98 -0.48
CA ASP A 124 10.57 10.77 -1.92
C ASP A 124 9.68 9.57 -2.27
N MET A 125 9.02 9.67 -3.43
CA MET A 125 8.25 8.60 -4.04
C MET A 125 9.09 7.31 -4.07
N ARG A 126 8.58 6.22 -3.50
CA ARG A 126 9.26 4.92 -3.51
C ARG A 126 8.83 4.07 -4.69
N MET A 127 9.78 3.64 -5.49
CA MET A 127 9.55 2.82 -6.67
C MET A 127 9.92 1.36 -6.39
N ILE A 128 8.97 0.46 -6.66
CA ILE A 128 9.19 -0.98 -6.60
C ILE A 128 8.82 -1.57 -7.96
N THR A 129 9.77 -2.25 -8.57
CA THR A 129 9.60 -2.83 -9.90
C THR A 129 9.53 -4.34 -9.82
N CYS A 130 8.44 -4.93 -10.33
CA CYS A 130 8.28 -6.37 -10.42
C CYS A 130 8.68 -6.84 -11.83
N LEU A 131 9.59 -7.80 -11.91
CA LEU A 131 9.97 -8.48 -13.15
C LEU A 131 10.10 -9.99 -12.97
N SER A 132 10.28 -10.69 -14.08
CA SER A 132 10.65 -12.10 -14.10
C SER A 132 11.33 -12.42 -15.42
N ALA A 133 12.07 -13.53 -15.52
CA ALA A 133 12.60 -14.01 -16.80
C ALA A 133 11.72 -15.07 -17.47
N SER A 134 10.53 -15.32 -16.93
CA SER A 134 9.63 -16.39 -17.37
C SER A 134 8.18 -15.97 -17.25
N GLY A 135 7.40 -16.29 -18.28
CA GLY A 135 5.95 -16.06 -18.27
C GLY A 135 5.25 -16.90 -17.19
N GLY A 136 4.14 -16.38 -16.68
CA GLY A 136 3.28 -17.12 -15.76
C GLY A 136 3.90 -17.40 -14.37
N THR A 137 4.91 -16.63 -13.96
CA THR A 137 5.53 -16.68 -12.63
C THR A 137 4.65 -16.09 -11.51
N GLY A 138 3.56 -15.41 -11.87
CA GLY A 138 2.67 -14.73 -10.92
C GLY A 138 3.12 -13.31 -10.56
N LYS A 139 4.01 -12.71 -11.35
CA LYS A 139 4.48 -11.32 -11.23
C LYS A 139 3.33 -10.30 -11.07
N THR A 140 2.36 -10.28 -11.97
CA THR A 140 1.18 -9.39 -11.90
C THR A 140 0.35 -9.61 -10.63
N VAL A 141 0.24 -10.87 -10.16
CA VAL A 141 -0.44 -11.20 -8.90
C VAL A 141 0.35 -10.65 -7.71
N LEU A 142 1.67 -10.78 -7.70
CA LEU A 142 2.53 -10.18 -6.69
C LEU A 142 2.39 -8.65 -6.70
N ALA A 143 2.57 -8.01 -7.86
CA ALA A 143 2.54 -6.55 -7.99
C ALA A 143 1.20 -5.94 -7.52
N SER A 144 0.08 -6.54 -7.93
CA SER A 144 -1.25 -6.09 -7.50
C SER A 144 -1.52 -6.33 -6.01
N ASN A 145 -1.13 -7.47 -5.45
CA ASN A 145 -1.25 -7.72 -4.00
C ASN A 145 -0.35 -6.79 -3.19
N LEU A 146 0.85 -6.50 -3.68
CA LEU A 146 1.80 -5.59 -3.06
C LEU A 146 1.21 -4.17 -3.01
N ALA A 147 0.68 -3.68 -4.13
CA ALA A 147 0.00 -2.40 -4.22
C ALA A 147 -1.19 -2.32 -3.26
N ALA A 148 -2.03 -3.37 -3.22
CA ALA A 148 -3.18 -3.44 -2.32
C ALA A 148 -2.75 -3.44 -0.85
N SER A 149 -1.66 -4.13 -0.51
CA SER A 149 -1.16 -4.18 0.85
C SER A 149 -0.57 -2.84 1.31
N PHE A 150 0.15 -2.11 0.45
CA PHE A 150 0.58 -0.73 0.77
C PHE A 150 -0.61 0.21 0.93
N ALA A 151 -1.59 0.15 0.01
CA ALA A 151 -2.82 0.94 0.10
C ALA A 151 -3.60 0.66 1.40
N SER A 152 -3.70 -0.61 1.81
CA SER A 152 -4.36 -1.01 3.06
C SER A 152 -3.68 -0.50 4.33
N LYS A 153 -2.39 -0.13 4.24
CA LYS A 153 -1.62 0.53 5.31
C LYS A 153 -1.74 2.06 5.30
N GLY A 154 -2.52 2.61 4.38
CA GLY A 154 -2.78 4.05 4.26
C GLY A 154 -1.82 4.80 3.32
N TYR A 155 -0.94 4.10 2.60
CA TYR A 155 -0.07 4.73 1.61
C TYR A 155 -0.80 5.00 0.30
N ARG A 156 -0.59 6.19 -0.28
CA ARG A 156 -1.05 6.52 -1.64
C ARG A 156 -0.21 5.70 -2.62
N THR A 157 -0.83 4.67 -3.19
CA THR A 157 -0.10 3.65 -3.96
C THR A 157 -0.61 3.60 -5.39
N LEU A 158 0.30 3.86 -6.34
CA LEU A 158 0.03 3.69 -7.77
C LEU A 158 0.47 2.30 -8.23
N TYR A 159 -0.42 1.59 -8.90
CA TYR A 159 -0.08 0.41 -9.71
C TYR A 159 -0.02 0.82 -11.19
N LEU A 160 1.10 0.52 -11.84
CA LEU A 160 1.31 0.78 -13.26
C LEU A 160 1.85 -0.48 -13.96
N SER A 161 1.01 -1.08 -14.79
CA SER A 161 1.42 -2.17 -15.68
C SER A 161 2.03 -1.61 -16.95
N LEU A 162 3.27 -2.00 -17.21
CA LEU A 162 4.02 -1.76 -18.43
C LEU A 162 4.24 -3.10 -19.15
N GLU A 163 3.22 -3.95 -19.17
CA GLU A 163 3.21 -5.15 -20.01
C GLU A 163 2.79 -4.76 -21.44
N MET A 164 3.18 -5.56 -22.44
CA MET A 164 2.76 -5.33 -23.83
C MET A 164 1.23 -5.26 -23.96
N ILE A 165 0.52 -6.06 -23.18
CA ILE A 165 -0.94 -6.05 -23.06
C ILE A 165 -1.30 -6.02 -21.57
N PRO A 166 -1.54 -4.84 -20.98
CA PRO A 166 -1.81 -4.73 -19.55
C PRO A 166 -3.18 -5.30 -19.18
N SER A 167 -3.24 -6.10 -18.12
CA SER A 167 -4.49 -6.62 -17.57
C SER A 167 -5.11 -5.74 -16.47
N THR A 168 -4.68 -4.47 -16.36
CA THR A 168 -5.09 -3.53 -15.29
C THR A 168 -6.61 -3.37 -15.19
N LEU A 169 -7.29 -3.16 -16.33
CA LEU A 169 -8.75 -2.98 -16.37
C LEU A 169 -9.53 -4.25 -16.03
N LEU A 170 -8.92 -5.42 -16.23
CA LEU A 170 -9.50 -6.70 -15.82
C LEU A 170 -9.35 -6.92 -14.30
N MET A 171 -8.29 -6.37 -13.70
CA MET A 171 -7.98 -6.51 -12.28
C MET A 171 -8.82 -5.59 -11.39
N PHE A 172 -9.04 -4.34 -11.81
CA PHE A 172 -9.72 -3.31 -11.02
C PHE A 172 -11.09 -2.97 -11.60
N ASN A 173 -11.99 -2.39 -10.79
CA ASN A 173 -13.38 -2.16 -11.18
C ASN A 173 -13.51 -1.09 -12.28
N SER A 174 -13.32 -1.47 -13.55
CA SER A 174 -13.32 -0.57 -14.70
C SER A 174 -14.68 -0.34 -15.34
N GLN A 175 -15.78 -0.84 -14.77
CA GLN A 175 -17.12 -0.83 -15.40
C GLN A 175 -17.70 0.58 -15.62
N GLN A 176 -17.01 1.63 -15.18
CA GLN A 176 -17.46 3.02 -15.29
C GLN A 176 -16.75 3.84 -16.38
N HIS A 177 -15.84 3.25 -17.17
CA HIS A 177 -15.04 4.04 -18.12
C HIS A 177 -15.53 4.01 -19.56
N THR A 178 -15.87 5.19 -20.06
CA THR A 178 -16.26 5.46 -21.44
C THR A 178 -15.16 6.13 -22.27
N LYS A 179 -14.03 6.53 -21.65
CA LYS A 179 -12.92 7.25 -22.32
C LYS A 179 -11.56 6.59 -22.05
N PRO A 180 -10.72 6.38 -23.08
CA PRO A 180 -9.35 5.89 -22.92
C PRO A 180 -8.49 6.88 -22.13
N CYS A 181 -7.57 6.40 -21.28
CA CYS A 181 -6.53 7.23 -20.67
C CYS A 181 -5.43 7.55 -21.70
N PRO A 182 -5.23 8.81 -22.12
CA PRO A 182 -4.24 9.21 -23.14
C PRO A 182 -2.81 9.37 -22.57
N LEU A 183 -2.42 8.61 -21.54
CA LEU A 183 -1.15 8.80 -20.82
C LEU A 183 0.06 8.80 -21.78
N PHE A 184 0.18 7.80 -22.64
CA PHE A 184 1.30 7.68 -23.58
C PHE A 184 1.31 8.78 -24.64
N TYR A 185 0.13 9.25 -25.06
CA TYR A 185 0.01 10.39 -25.98
C TYR A 185 0.55 11.68 -25.35
N TYR A 186 0.17 11.96 -24.09
CA TYR A 186 0.67 13.12 -23.34
C TYR A 186 2.19 13.06 -23.16
N LEU A 187 2.73 11.90 -22.80
CA LEU A 187 4.19 11.70 -22.67
C LEU A 187 4.94 12.01 -23.97
N LYS A 188 4.38 11.61 -25.12
CA LYS A 188 5.00 11.78 -26.44
C LYS A 188 4.92 13.22 -26.95
N THR A 189 3.79 13.89 -26.75
CA THR A 189 3.47 15.15 -27.46
C THR A 189 3.42 16.38 -26.57
N LYS A 190 3.07 16.23 -25.29
CA LYS A 190 2.71 17.33 -24.39
C LYS A 190 3.11 17.01 -22.93
N PRO A 191 4.42 16.85 -22.64
CA PRO A 191 4.87 16.42 -21.31
C PRO A 191 4.59 17.46 -20.21
N ASN A 192 4.58 18.77 -20.52
CA ASN A 192 4.22 19.79 -19.55
C ASN A 192 2.72 19.70 -19.17
N ASP A 193 1.85 19.50 -20.16
CA ASP A 193 0.41 19.31 -19.91
C ASP A 193 0.15 18.04 -19.08
N LEU A 194 1.01 17.01 -19.18
CA LEU A 194 0.92 15.82 -18.35
C LEU A 194 1.13 16.16 -16.86
N GLU A 195 2.12 16.98 -16.54
CA GLU A 195 2.39 17.38 -15.16
C GLU A 195 1.19 18.11 -14.54
N ASP A 196 0.58 19.02 -15.30
CA ASP A 196 -0.53 19.84 -14.82
C ASP A 196 -1.85 19.05 -14.69
N ASN A 197 -2.04 18.01 -15.50
CA ASN A 197 -3.32 17.28 -15.58
C ASN A 197 -3.23 15.82 -15.12
N LEU A 198 -2.12 15.39 -14.50
CA LEU A 198 -1.89 13.98 -14.16
C LEU A 198 -3.00 13.40 -13.29
N GLU A 199 -3.45 14.16 -12.28
CA GLU A 199 -4.52 13.73 -11.35
C GLU A 199 -5.80 13.33 -12.07
N GLU A 200 -6.17 14.03 -13.15
CA GLU A 200 -7.39 13.74 -13.93
C GLU A 200 -7.30 12.43 -14.70
N LEU A 201 -6.08 11.93 -14.94
CA LEU A 201 -5.84 10.67 -15.64
C LEU A 201 -5.85 9.45 -14.71
N ILE A 202 -5.85 9.67 -13.39
CA ILE A 202 -5.71 8.64 -12.37
C ILE A 202 -7.09 8.21 -11.86
N MET A 203 -7.28 6.90 -11.74
CA MET A 203 -8.43 6.30 -11.08
C MET A 203 -8.03 5.65 -9.77
N SER A 204 -9.00 5.53 -8.87
CA SER A 204 -8.83 4.84 -7.58
C SER A 204 -9.82 3.69 -7.51
N ASP A 205 -9.34 2.49 -7.23
CA ASP A 205 -10.21 1.34 -6.98
C ASP A 205 -10.75 1.43 -5.54
N PRO A 206 -12.07 1.61 -5.34
CA PRO A 206 -12.64 1.86 -4.01
C PRO A 206 -12.56 0.65 -3.08
N HIS A 207 -12.33 -0.55 -3.61
CA HIS A 207 -12.23 -1.77 -2.82
C HIS A 207 -10.84 -1.98 -2.22
N THR A 208 -9.80 -1.58 -2.95
CA THR A 208 -8.39 -1.80 -2.56
C THR A 208 -7.67 -0.53 -2.14
N GLY A 209 -8.17 0.65 -2.54
CA GLY A 209 -7.49 1.93 -2.37
C GLY A 209 -6.31 2.13 -3.33
N ILE A 210 -6.13 1.23 -4.30
CA ILE A 210 -5.05 1.34 -5.30
C ILE A 210 -5.41 2.41 -6.33
N HIS A 211 -4.44 3.26 -6.65
CA HIS A 211 -4.51 4.16 -7.79
C HIS A 211 -3.96 3.48 -9.05
N TYR A 212 -4.54 3.74 -10.21
CA TYR A 212 -4.10 3.21 -11.49
C TYR A 212 -4.52 4.11 -12.66
N PHE A 213 -3.82 4.00 -13.79
CA PHE A 213 -4.27 4.62 -15.04
C PHE A 213 -5.18 3.65 -15.79
N PRO A 214 -6.41 4.04 -16.19
CA PRO A 214 -7.31 3.19 -16.95
C PRO A 214 -6.92 3.16 -18.45
N ILE A 215 -5.70 2.70 -18.74
CA ILE A 215 -5.14 2.61 -20.09
C ILE A 215 -5.80 1.46 -20.84
N LEU A 216 -6.27 1.72 -22.06
CA LEU A 216 -6.74 0.65 -22.94
C LEU A 216 -5.54 -0.15 -23.47
N PRO A 217 -5.57 -1.50 -23.46
CA PRO A 217 -4.45 -2.28 -23.93
C PRO A 217 -4.12 -2.00 -25.41
N SER A 218 -2.89 -1.59 -25.70
CA SER A 218 -2.37 -1.37 -27.04
C SER A 218 -0.90 -1.81 -27.11
N ALA A 219 -0.64 -2.91 -27.81
CA ALA A 219 0.73 -3.39 -28.01
C ALA A 219 1.56 -2.40 -28.85
N GLU A 220 0.93 -1.72 -29.81
CA GLU A 220 1.59 -0.73 -30.67
C GLU A 220 2.10 0.45 -29.84
N GLU A 221 1.25 1.05 -29.00
CA GLU A 221 1.67 2.14 -28.10
C GLU A 221 2.77 1.70 -27.13
N MET A 222 2.68 0.47 -26.62
CA MET A 222 3.69 -0.04 -25.68
C MET A 222 5.04 -0.32 -26.36
N LEU A 223 5.03 -0.74 -27.62
CA LEU A 223 6.26 -0.88 -28.43
C LEU A 223 6.89 0.49 -28.69
N GLU A 224 6.09 1.49 -29.06
CA GLU A 224 6.53 2.87 -29.31
C GLU A 224 6.97 3.65 -28.05
N LEU A 225 6.70 3.13 -26.84
CA LEU A 225 7.10 3.81 -25.61
C LEU A 225 8.62 3.87 -25.49
N GLU A 226 9.28 4.97 -25.86
CA GLU A 226 10.73 5.07 -25.73
C GLU A 226 11.21 5.17 -24.26
N PRO A 227 12.44 4.69 -23.93
CA PRO A 227 13.01 4.80 -22.57
C PRO A 227 13.01 6.22 -22.00
N GLU A 228 13.23 7.23 -22.83
CA GLU A 228 13.19 8.64 -22.42
C GLU A 228 11.80 9.06 -21.97
N ASN A 229 10.75 8.54 -22.60
CA ASN A 229 9.37 8.84 -22.22
C ASN A 229 8.98 8.14 -20.91
N LEU A 230 9.49 6.94 -20.67
CA LEU A 230 9.36 6.28 -19.36
C LEU A 230 10.10 7.05 -18.27
N THR A 231 11.31 7.53 -18.55
CA THR A 231 12.08 8.37 -17.63
C THR A 231 11.31 9.65 -17.28
N LYS A 232 10.75 10.34 -18.29
CA LYS A 232 9.89 11.51 -18.07
C LYS A 232 8.67 11.17 -17.22
N LEU A 233 8.00 10.05 -17.47
CA LEU A 233 6.86 9.63 -16.65
C LEU A 233 7.24 9.50 -15.17
N ILE A 234 8.39 8.88 -14.90
CA ILE A 234 8.91 8.73 -13.53
C ILE A 234 9.22 10.10 -12.91
N ASP A 235 9.86 11.00 -13.66
CA ASP A 235 10.16 12.37 -13.21
C ASP A 235 8.88 13.14 -12.88
N VAL A 236 7.86 13.06 -13.74
CA VAL A 236 6.54 13.67 -13.50
C VAL A 236 5.90 13.10 -12.24
N LEU A 237 5.85 11.77 -12.09
CA LEU A 237 5.28 11.10 -10.91
C LEU A 237 5.98 11.52 -9.61
N ALA A 238 7.31 11.63 -9.64
CA ALA A 238 8.10 12.10 -8.49
C ALA A 238 7.83 13.57 -8.17
N LYS A 239 7.67 14.42 -9.20
CA LYS A 239 7.45 15.87 -9.06
C LYS A 239 6.08 16.21 -8.46
N VAL A 240 5.02 15.52 -8.91
CA VAL A 240 3.65 15.79 -8.44
C VAL A 240 3.39 15.32 -7.00
N LYS A 241 4.23 14.40 -6.48
CA LYS A 241 4.19 13.93 -5.07
C LYS A 241 2.82 13.39 -4.61
N LEU A 242 2.09 12.80 -5.56
CA LEU A 242 0.77 12.20 -5.31
C LEU A 242 0.88 10.83 -4.64
N PHE A 243 1.98 10.12 -4.85
CA PHE A 243 2.14 8.74 -4.43
C PHE A 243 3.33 8.57 -3.49
N ASP A 244 3.10 7.80 -2.43
CA ASP A 244 4.15 7.36 -1.52
C ASP A 244 4.88 6.13 -2.11
N TYR A 245 4.14 5.28 -2.83
CA TYR A 245 4.65 4.11 -3.54
C TYR A 245 4.15 4.04 -4.98
N VAL A 246 5.03 3.67 -5.91
CA VAL A 246 4.70 3.29 -7.28
C VAL A 246 5.19 1.87 -7.52
N ILE A 247 4.26 0.99 -7.87
CA ILE A 247 4.53 -0.41 -8.18
C ILE A 247 4.46 -0.61 -9.69
N PHE A 248 5.60 -0.91 -10.31
CA PHE A 248 5.68 -1.23 -11.73
C PHE A 248 5.55 -2.74 -11.95
N ASP A 249 4.68 -3.13 -12.88
CA ASP A 249 4.57 -4.51 -13.37
C ASP A 249 5.10 -4.59 -14.80
N LEU A 250 6.30 -5.18 -14.98
CA LEU A 250 7.02 -5.16 -16.27
C LEU A 250 6.94 -6.48 -17.01
N ASP A 251 6.91 -6.41 -18.34
CA ASP A 251 7.21 -7.56 -19.19
C ASP A 251 8.73 -7.66 -19.45
N THR A 252 9.26 -8.89 -19.46
CA THR A 252 10.65 -9.19 -19.81
C THR A 252 10.97 -8.77 -21.25
N ALA A 253 9.97 -8.70 -22.14
CA ALA A 253 10.17 -8.27 -23.52
C ALA A 253 10.67 -6.81 -23.66
N ILE A 254 10.63 -6.03 -22.56
CA ILE A 254 10.89 -4.59 -22.55
C ILE A 254 12.31 -4.28 -22.01
N ILE A 255 13.24 -5.24 -22.10
CA ILE A 255 14.62 -5.13 -21.58
C ILE A 255 15.34 -3.84 -22.00
N SER A 256 15.14 -3.31 -23.21
CA SER A 256 15.78 -2.05 -23.61
C SER A 256 15.35 -0.83 -22.78
N LYS A 257 14.21 -0.90 -22.08
CA LYS A 257 13.67 0.18 -21.23
C LYS A 257 13.91 -0.07 -19.73
N ILE A 258 14.40 -1.26 -19.39
CA ILE A 258 14.63 -1.73 -18.02
C ILE A 258 15.72 -0.92 -17.30
N GLU A 259 16.75 -0.42 -18.01
CA GLU A 259 17.86 0.36 -17.43
C GLU A 259 17.35 1.53 -16.59
N SER A 260 16.47 2.35 -17.19
CA SER A 260 15.87 3.51 -16.54
C SER A 260 15.12 3.16 -15.25
N LEU A 261 14.52 1.96 -15.20
CA LEU A 261 13.82 1.48 -14.01
C LEU A 261 14.76 0.84 -13.01
N PHE A 262 15.84 0.19 -13.43
CA PHE A 262 16.80 -0.42 -12.51
C PHE A 262 17.52 0.62 -11.67
N ASP A 263 17.93 1.74 -12.29
CA ASP A 263 18.64 2.81 -11.59
C ASP A 263 17.74 3.63 -10.65
N ARG A 264 16.45 3.73 -10.97
CA ARG A 264 15.49 4.57 -10.23
C ARG A 264 14.62 3.79 -9.25
N SER A 265 14.52 2.47 -9.41
CA SER A 265 13.76 1.64 -8.47
C SER A 265 14.51 1.51 -7.16
N ASN A 266 13.83 1.78 -6.05
CA ASN A 266 14.39 1.50 -4.74
C ASN A 266 14.57 0.00 -4.53
N ARG A 267 13.63 -0.81 -5.03
CA ARG A 267 13.74 -2.27 -5.04
C ARG A 267 13.18 -2.87 -6.30
N ILE A 268 13.80 -3.98 -6.68
CA ILE A 268 13.41 -4.76 -7.84
C ILE A 268 13.05 -6.15 -7.37
N LEU A 269 11.80 -6.56 -7.54
CA LEU A 269 11.31 -7.88 -7.16
C LEU A 269 11.38 -8.81 -8.37
N TRP A 270 12.34 -9.74 -8.35
CA TRP A 270 12.53 -10.71 -9.42
C TRP A 270 11.82 -12.02 -9.08
N VAL A 271 10.69 -12.26 -9.74
CA VAL A 271 9.80 -13.38 -9.43
C VAL A 271 10.24 -14.63 -10.17
N LEU A 272 10.37 -15.72 -9.42
CA LEU A 272 10.74 -17.05 -9.89
C LEU A 272 9.59 -18.02 -9.66
N ASN A 273 9.37 -18.94 -10.59
CA ASN A 273 8.63 -20.17 -10.28
C ASN A 273 9.57 -21.18 -9.60
N ASN A 274 8.98 -22.12 -8.86
CA ASN A 274 9.69 -23.27 -8.29
C ASN A 274 10.02 -24.34 -9.34
N ASP A 275 10.81 -23.98 -10.37
CA ASP A 275 11.25 -24.87 -11.44
C ASP A 275 12.61 -24.47 -12.05
N HIS A 276 13.30 -25.44 -12.67
CA HIS A 276 14.62 -25.25 -13.27
C HIS A 276 14.64 -24.23 -14.41
N PHE A 277 13.58 -24.13 -15.21
CA PHE A 277 13.56 -23.21 -16.36
C PHE A 277 13.52 -21.77 -15.90
N SER A 278 12.72 -21.46 -14.87
CA SER A 278 12.63 -20.13 -14.28
C SER A 278 13.95 -19.69 -13.67
N PHE A 279 14.61 -20.57 -12.92
CA PHE A 279 15.92 -20.28 -12.32
C PHE A 279 17.01 -20.12 -13.37
N TYR A 280 17.12 -21.05 -14.32
CA TYR A 280 18.10 -20.98 -15.40
C TYR A 280 17.96 -19.68 -16.20
N LYS A 281 16.75 -19.36 -16.69
CA LYS A 281 16.50 -18.15 -17.47
C LYS A 281 16.83 -16.88 -16.67
N SER A 282 16.48 -16.85 -15.39
CA SER A 282 16.75 -15.70 -14.54
C SER A 282 18.24 -15.52 -14.28
N ARG A 283 18.97 -16.61 -14.04
CA ARG A 283 20.43 -16.59 -13.86
C ARG A 283 21.15 -16.07 -15.10
N ILE A 284 20.79 -16.59 -16.28
CA ILE A 284 21.36 -16.14 -17.55
C ILE A 284 21.01 -14.67 -17.82
N LEU A 285 19.74 -14.28 -17.65
CA LEU A 285 19.33 -12.90 -17.88
C LEU A 285 20.03 -11.92 -16.92
N CYS A 286 20.22 -12.28 -15.65
CA CYS A 286 20.97 -11.45 -14.70
C CYS A 286 22.39 -11.15 -15.19
N GLU A 287 23.12 -12.16 -15.69
CA GLU A 287 24.47 -11.96 -16.23
C GLU A 287 24.47 -11.13 -17.51
N GLU A 288 23.50 -11.38 -18.40
CA GLU A 288 23.33 -10.62 -19.62
C GLU A 288 23.07 -9.14 -19.33
N LEU A 289 22.18 -8.82 -18.38
CA LEU A 289 21.90 -7.43 -17.98
C LEU A 289 23.12 -6.76 -17.34
N LYS A 290 23.85 -7.45 -16.45
CA LYS A 290 25.12 -6.93 -15.87
C LYS A 290 26.12 -6.57 -16.96
N ARG A 291 26.25 -7.41 -17.98
CA ARG A 291 27.14 -7.19 -19.13
C ARG A 291 26.65 -6.05 -20.02
N MET A 292 25.36 -6.03 -20.37
CA MET A 292 24.76 -5.02 -21.24
C MET A 292 24.89 -3.62 -20.66
N TYR A 293 24.57 -3.46 -19.37
CA TYR A 293 24.65 -2.17 -18.67
C TYR A 293 26.03 -1.86 -18.09
N LYS A 294 27.01 -2.77 -18.27
CA LYS A 294 28.36 -2.65 -17.71
C LYS A 294 28.35 -2.35 -16.21
N ASN A 295 27.36 -2.88 -15.50
CA ASN A 295 27.16 -2.67 -14.07
C ASN A 295 27.18 -4.04 -13.36
N PRO A 296 28.30 -4.44 -12.74
CA PRO A 296 28.41 -5.74 -12.06
C PRO A 296 27.50 -5.83 -10.83
N ASN A 297 27.15 -4.68 -10.24
CA ASN A 297 26.36 -4.53 -9.01
C ASN A 297 24.87 -4.29 -9.32
N LEU A 298 24.44 -4.45 -10.57
CA LEU A 298 23.05 -4.25 -11.00
C LEU A 298 22.04 -5.06 -10.16
N THR A 299 22.47 -6.20 -9.63
CA THR A 299 21.63 -7.09 -8.83
C THR A 299 21.58 -6.74 -7.34
N ASP A 300 22.33 -5.75 -6.86
CA ASP A 300 22.41 -5.42 -5.43
C ASP A 300 21.08 -4.90 -4.86
N HIS A 301 20.21 -4.36 -5.73
CA HIS A 301 18.86 -3.91 -5.38
C HIS A 301 17.77 -4.89 -5.83
N VAL A 302 18.16 -6.07 -6.32
CA VAL A 302 17.25 -7.13 -6.78
C VAL A 302 16.99 -8.09 -5.63
N MET A 303 15.71 -8.23 -5.28
CA MET A 303 15.20 -9.23 -4.35
C MET A 303 14.59 -10.39 -5.12
N PHE A 304 15.17 -11.59 -5.03
CA PHE A 304 14.58 -12.77 -5.67
C PHE A 304 13.43 -13.35 -4.84
N ILE A 305 12.26 -13.44 -5.46
CA ILE A 305 11.02 -13.91 -4.86
C ILE A 305 10.65 -15.26 -5.46
N LEU A 306 10.72 -16.34 -4.65
CA LEU A 306 10.26 -17.65 -5.09
C LEU A 306 8.74 -17.76 -4.92
N ASN A 307 8.00 -17.76 -6.02
CA ASN A 307 6.57 -17.98 -6.02
C ASN A 307 6.22 -19.47 -6.16
N ARG A 308 4.99 -19.81 -5.75
CA ARG A 308 4.45 -21.18 -5.77
C ARG A 308 5.33 -22.16 -5.00
N ASN A 309 5.93 -21.69 -3.91
CA ASN A 309 6.75 -22.53 -3.07
C ASN A 309 5.87 -23.62 -2.41
N ILE A 310 6.26 -24.87 -2.64
CA ILE A 310 5.65 -26.07 -2.04
C ILE A 310 6.60 -26.76 -1.04
N ASN A 311 7.75 -26.15 -0.72
CA ASN A 311 8.80 -26.69 0.15
C ASN A 311 9.42 -28.01 -0.34
N VAL A 312 9.41 -28.25 -1.65
CA VAL A 312 9.98 -29.44 -2.31
C VAL A 312 10.90 -28.98 -3.45
N GLY A 313 12.03 -29.66 -3.64
CA GLY A 313 12.95 -29.41 -4.76
C GLY A 313 13.89 -28.22 -4.58
N ALA A 314 14.03 -27.68 -3.36
CA ALA A 314 14.82 -26.49 -3.12
C ALA A 314 16.33 -26.70 -3.33
N LYS A 315 16.85 -27.89 -3.00
CA LYS A 315 18.29 -28.20 -3.08
C LYS A 315 18.79 -28.27 -4.52
N GLU A 316 17.97 -28.82 -5.43
CA GLU A 316 18.32 -28.92 -6.85
C GLU A 316 18.37 -27.54 -7.52
N LEU A 317 17.65 -26.55 -6.99
CA LEU A 317 17.62 -25.18 -7.51
C LEU A 317 18.78 -24.32 -6.98
N GLU A 318 19.44 -24.73 -5.89
CA GLU A 318 20.63 -24.03 -5.34
C GLU A 318 21.79 -23.98 -6.35
N GLN A 319 21.85 -24.91 -7.31
CA GLN A 319 22.89 -24.94 -8.36
C GLN A 319 22.94 -23.68 -9.24
N TYR A 320 21.85 -22.91 -9.28
CA TYR A 320 21.78 -21.69 -10.09
C TYR A 320 22.32 -20.46 -9.36
N ASP A 321 22.65 -20.57 -8.06
CA ASP A 321 23.27 -19.49 -7.29
C ASP A 321 22.45 -18.19 -7.31
N LEU A 322 21.12 -18.31 -7.15
CA LEU A 322 20.19 -17.19 -7.00
C LEU A 322 19.78 -17.07 -5.53
N PRO A 323 20.07 -15.95 -4.85
CA PRO A 323 19.77 -15.79 -3.44
C PRO A 323 18.27 -15.56 -3.23
N ILE A 324 17.52 -16.62 -2.92
CA ILE A 324 16.09 -16.51 -2.64
C ILE A 324 15.86 -15.82 -1.30
N GLU A 325 15.28 -14.64 -1.34
CA GLU A 325 15.12 -13.78 -0.17
C GLU A 325 13.72 -13.80 0.42
N HIS A 326 12.71 -14.06 -0.41
CA HIS A 326 11.33 -14.21 0.04
C HIS A 326 10.64 -15.36 -0.69
N LYS A 327 9.68 -16.00 -0.02
CA LYS A 327 8.93 -17.14 -0.58
C LYS A 327 7.44 -16.89 -0.48
N LEU A 328 6.73 -17.07 -1.59
CA LEU A 328 5.28 -16.98 -1.66
C LEU A 328 4.67 -18.38 -1.82
N PRO A 329 3.57 -18.68 -1.11
CA PRO A 329 2.99 -20.00 -1.09
C PRO A 329 2.32 -20.34 -2.42
N TYR A 330 2.29 -21.64 -2.75
CA TYR A 330 1.38 -22.13 -3.77
C TYR A 330 -0.07 -22.10 -3.26
N ILE A 331 -0.96 -21.46 -4.03
CA ILE A 331 -2.40 -21.41 -3.73
C ILE A 331 -3.16 -22.29 -4.75
N PRO A 332 -3.59 -23.51 -4.37
CA PRO A 332 -4.28 -24.43 -5.28
C PRO A 332 -5.59 -23.85 -5.82
N ASP A 333 -6.35 -23.14 -4.97
CA ASP A 333 -7.68 -22.61 -5.29
C ASP A 333 -7.66 -21.56 -6.40
N TRP A 334 -6.50 -20.95 -6.67
CA TRP A 334 -6.36 -19.99 -7.77
C TRP A 334 -6.53 -20.61 -9.15
N LYS A 335 -6.45 -21.95 -9.27
CA LYS A 335 -6.84 -22.66 -10.50
C LYS A 335 -8.33 -22.53 -10.84
N ASN A 336 -9.16 -22.23 -9.84
CA ASN A 336 -10.62 -22.15 -9.96
C ASN A 336 -11.13 -20.70 -9.89
N VAL A 337 -10.23 -19.71 -9.84
CA VAL A 337 -10.62 -18.29 -9.75
C VAL A 337 -11.20 -17.83 -11.08
N VAL A 338 -12.47 -17.41 -11.04
CA VAL A 338 -13.18 -16.86 -12.20
C VAL A 338 -13.08 -15.33 -12.25
N LYS A 339 -13.02 -14.67 -11.08
CA LYS A 339 -12.91 -13.21 -10.97
C LYS A 339 -11.52 -12.81 -10.46
N PRO A 340 -10.71 -12.07 -11.24
CA PRO A 340 -9.34 -11.67 -10.89
C PRO A 340 -9.21 -10.98 -9.52
N ILE A 341 -10.18 -10.14 -9.13
CA ILE A 341 -10.21 -9.49 -7.80
C ILE A 341 -10.15 -10.49 -6.63
N SER A 342 -10.54 -11.76 -6.84
CA SER A 342 -10.49 -12.80 -5.81
C SER A 342 -9.06 -13.20 -5.46
N LEU A 343 -8.08 -12.93 -6.34
CA LEU A 343 -6.67 -13.15 -6.08
C LEU A 343 -6.15 -12.28 -4.92
N LEU A 344 -6.75 -11.10 -4.70
CA LEU A 344 -6.41 -10.18 -3.61
C LEU A 344 -7.02 -10.58 -2.26
N LYS A 345 -7.94 -11.55 -2.24
CA LYS A 345 -8.70 -11.94 -1.03
C LYS A 345 -8.13 -13.16 -0.32
N ASN A 346 -7.10 -13.81 -0.88
CA ASN A 346 -6.53 -15.00 -0.26
C ASN A 346 -5.72 -14.62 0.99
N THR A 347 -6.15 -15.09 2.16
CA THR A 347 -5.56 -14.70 3.45
C THR A 347 -4.15 -15.23 3.65
N VAL A 348 -3.84 -16.42 3.13
CA VAL A 348 -2.51 -17.03 3.25
C VAL A 348 -1.49 -16.26 2.44
N PHE A 349 -1.83 -15.96 1.17
CA PHE A 349 -1.00 -15.15 0.30
C PHE A 349 -0.87 -13.71 0.83
N ALA A 350 -1.97 -13.08 1.24
CA ALA A 350 -1.97 -11.73 1.80
C ALA A 350 -1.11 -11.59 3.05
N LYS A 351 -1.05 -12.62 3.91
CA LYS A 351 -0.15 -12.64 5.07
C LYS A 351 1.32 -12.58 4.65
N GLU A 352 1.72 -13.40 3.67
CA GLU A 352 3.12 -13.39 3.20
C GLU A 352 3.47 -12.12 2.41
N ILE A 353 2.50 -11.51 1.74
CA ILE A 353 2.65 -10.18 1.14
C ILE A 353 2.81 -9.12 2.24
N SER A 354 2.05 -9.18 3.32
CA SER A 354 2.20 -8.24 4.44
C SER A 354 3.58 -8.34 5.11
N ASN A 355 4.13 -9.55 5.24
CA ASN A 355 5.50 -9.77 5.68
C ASN A 355 6.51 -9.12 4.72
N LEU A 356 6.34 -9.33 3.41
CA LEU A 356 7.17 -8.71 2.37
C LEU A 356 7.10 -7.18 2.42
N VAL A 357 5.92 -6.60 2.51
CA VAL A 357 5.72 -5.14 2.63
C VAL A 357 6.43 -4.60 3.86
N THR A 358 6.31 -5.27 5.01
CA THR A 358 6.96 -4.83 6.25
C THR A 358 8.49 -4.89 6.14
N ARG A 359 9.02 -5.85 5.38
CA ARG A 359 10.44 -5.92 5.06
C ARG A 359 10.86 -4.79 4.12
N LEU A 360 10.13 -4.57 3.03
CA LEU A 360 10.40 -3.52 2.05
C LEU A 360 10.34 -2.12 2.66
N GLU A 361 9.41 -1.87 3.58
CA GLU A 361 9.36 -0.63 4.36
C GLU A 361 10.69 -0.39 5.09
N ARG A 362 11.25 -1.39 5.79
CA ARG A 362 12.52 -1.24 6.50
C ARG A 362 13.74 -1.05 5.60
N GLU A 363 13.64 -1.53 4.37
CA GLU A 363 14.74 -1.51 3.40
C GLU A 363 14.73 -0.28 2.49
N ILE A 364 13.60 0.41 2.39
CA ILE A 364 13.37 1.57 1.49
C ILE A 364 13.00 2.84 2.28
N LEU A 365 12.68 2.74 3.58
CA LEU A 365 12.67 3.88 4.52
C LEU A 365 14.11 4.20 4.93
#